data_AF-A0AAU4UZ36-F1
#
_entry.id   AF-A0AAU4UZ36-F1
#
_cell.length_a   1.000
_cell.length_b   1.000
_cell.length_c   1.000
_cell.angle_alpha   90.00
_cell.angle_beta   90.00
_cell.angle_gamma   90.00
#
_symmetry.space_group_name_H-M   'P 1'
#
loop_
_entity.id
_entity.type
_entity.pdbx_description
1 polymer ?
#
loop_
_entity_poly.entity_id
_entity_poly.type
_entity_poly.pdbx_seq_one_letter_code
_entity_poly.pdbx_strand_id
1 'polypeptide(L)' 'MVFVVGDMEIATVGTDGDDRAIEFLVRPEGVLEEARFAIFREHDQDWESARLAIDPHSGSVPLAAVEWAVEFAREYL' A
#
# COMPACT_ATOMS: atom_id res chain seq x y z
N MET A 1 -2.92 8.62 -6.73
CA MET A 1 -3.94 7.91 -7.54
C MET A 1 -4.89 7.21 -6.59
N VAL A 2 -6.16 7.03 -6.93
CA VAL A 2 -7.17 6.41 -6.04
C VAL A 2 -7.81 5.22 -6.74
N PHE A 3 -7.95 4.11 -6.03
CA PHE A 3 -8.49 2.85 -6.49
C PHE A 3 -9.56 2.34 -5.54
N VAL A 4 -10.58 1.68 -6.08
CA VAL A 4 -11.59 0.98 -5.28
C VAL A 4 -11.32 -0.51 -5.41
N VAL A 5 -11.12 -1.19 -4.29
CA VAL A 5 -10.74 -2.61 -4.22
C VAL A 5 -11.71 -3.31 -3.28
N GLY A 6 -12.69 -4.04 -3.82
CA GLY A 6 -13.80 -4.53 -3.02
C GLY A 6 -14.54 -3.36 -2.35
N ASP A 7 -14.69 -3.42 -1.03
CA ASP A 7 -15.41 -2.43 -0.21
C ASP A 7 -14.44 -1.42 0.46
N MET A 8 -13.31 -1.09 -0.16
CA MET A 8 -12.35 -0.12 0.37
C MET A 8 -11.74 0.76 -0.73
N GLU A 9 -11.42 2.00 -0.36
CA GLU A 9 -10.67 2.94 -1.19
C GLU A 9 -9.19 2.88 -0.81
N ILE A 10 -8.31 2.76 -1.80
CA ILE A 10 -6.85 2.78 -1.63
C ILE A 10 -6.29 3.95 -2.45
N ALA A 11 -5.59 4.86 -1.78
CA ALA A 11 -4.93 6.00 -2.39
C ALA A 11 -3.41 5.88 -2.32
N THR A 12 -2.72 6.07 -3.44
CA THR A 12 -1.26 6.27 -3.44
C THR A 12 -0.93 7.67 -2.94
N VAL A 13 -0.16 7.73 -1.85
CA VAL A 13 0.28 8.97 -1.19
C VAL A 13 1.55 9.52 -1.84
N GLY A 14 2.49 8.64 -2.16
CA GLY A 14 3.73 8.98 -2.84
C GLY A 14 4.61 7.76 -3.08
N THR A 15 5.61 7.93 -3.94
CA THR A 15 6.72 7.00 -4.12
C THR A 15 8.01 7.62 -3.59
N ASP A 16 8.99 6.79 -3.23
CA ASP A 16 10.36 7.31 -3.16
C ASP A 16 10.85 7.62 -4.59
N GLY A 17 11.81 8.54 -4.73
CA GLY A 17 12.25 9.01 -6.05
C GLY A 17 12.92 7.94 -6.93
N ASP A 18 13.11 6.72 -6.40
CA ASP A 18 13.70 5.57 -7.08
C ASP A 18 12.66 4.46 -7.36
N ASP A 19 11.38 4.68 -7.09
CA ASP A 19 10.29 3.70 -7.29
C ASP A 19 10.54 2.35 -6.59
N ARG A 20 11.19 2.40 -5.42
CA ARG A 20 11.48 1.26 -4.54
C ARG A 20 10.58 1.23 -3.33
N ALA A 21 9.92 2.32 -3.01
CA ALA A 21 8.93 2.41 -1.94
C ALA A 21 7.69 3.15 -2.45
N ILE A 22 6.52 2.65 -2.05
CA ILE A 22 5.26 3.31 -2.32
C ILE A 22 4.40 3.29 -1.06
N GLU A 23 3.79 4.44 -0.79
CA GLU A 23 2.96 4.65 0.38
C GLU A 23 1.49 4.71 -0.01
N PHE A 24 0.65 4.08 0.81
CA PHE A 24 -0.77 3.96 0.61
C PHE A 24 -1.56 4.43 1.83
N LEU A 25 -2.71 5.04 1.55
CA LEU A 25 -3.77 5.33 2.50
C LEU A 25 -4.98 4.47 2.15
N VAL A 26 -5.51 3.74 3.12
CA VAL A 26 -6.68 2.86 2.97
C VAL A 26 -7.85 3.42 3.78
N ARG A 27 -9.01 3.47 3.14
CA ARG A 27 -10.29 3.80 3.77
C ARG A 27 -11.28 2.66 3.54
N PRO A 28 -11.51 1.80 4.55
CA PRO A 28 -12.57 0.80 4.47
C PRO A 28 -13.95 1.47 4.44
N GLU A 29 -14.89 0.93 3.67
CA GLU A 29 -16.26 1.41 3.65
C GLU A 29 -16.91 1.22 5.03
N GLY A 30 -17.62 2.26 5.49
CA GLY A 30 -18.31 2.24 6.79
C GLY A 30 -17.41 2.40 8.02
N VAL A 31 -16.11 2.63 7.84
CA VAL A 31 -15.15 2.89 8.94
C VAL A 31 -14.58 4.31 8.78
N LEU A 32 -14.50 5.06 9.88
CA LEU A 32 -13.94 6.42 9.90
C LEU A 32 -12.41 6.44 10.02
N GLU A 33 -11.80 5.36 10.53
CA GLU A 33 -10.35 5.27 10.69
C GLU A 33 -9.67 4.94 9.35
N GLU A 34 -8.73 5.80 8.98
CA GLU A 34 -7.84 5.58 7.85
C GLU A 34 -6.63 4.76 8.31
N ALA A 35 -6.18 3.83 7.47
CA ALA A 35 -4.99 3.04 7.71
C ALA A 35 -3.87 3.46 6.75
N ARG A 36 -2.62 3.52 7.22
CA ARG A 36 -1.48 3.96 6.42
C ARG A 36 -0.38 2.93 6.45
N PHE A 37 0.08 2.54 5.27
CA PHE A 37 1.15 1.56 5.13
C PHE A 37 2.00 1.86 3.90
N ALA A 38 3.19 1.29 3.86
CA ALA A 38 4.08 1.35 2.72
C ALA A 38 4.61 -0.05 2.41
N ILE A 39 4.80 -0.35 1.13
CA ILE A 39 5.61 -1.48 0.69
C ILE A 39 6.91 -0.95 0.11
N PHE A 40 7.99 -1.68 0.35
CA PHE A 40 9.30 -1.31 -0.16
C PHE A 40 10.15 -2.53 -0.46
N ARG A 41 11.04 -2.40 -1.45
CA ARG A 41 12.01 -3.44 -1.84
C ARG A 41 13.43 -2.94 -1.66
N GLU A 42 14.35 -3.87 -1.42
CA GLU A 42 15.78 -3.55 -1.51
C GLU A 42 16.20 -3.34 -2.98
N HIS A 43 17.38 -2.76 -3.18
CA HIS A 43 17.93 -2.62 -4.52
C HIS A 43 18.11 -4.01 -5.17
N ASP A 44 17.76 -4.11 -6.45
CA ASP A 44 17.83 -5.36 -7.23
C ASP A 44 16.99 -6.53 -6.67
N GLN A 45 15.90 -6.24 -5.94
CA GLN A 45 14.92 -7.24 -5.53
C GLN A 45 13.59 -7.04 -6.26
N ASP A 46 12.84 -8.12 -6.42
CA ASP A 46 11.50 -8.08 -7.00
C ASP A 46 10.44 -7.76 -5.91
N TRP A 47 9.26 -7.33 -6.34
CA TRP A 47 8.16 -6.95 -5.43
C TRP A 47 7.59 -8.14 -4.64
N GLU A 48 7.80 -9.36 -5.08
CA GLU A 48 7.49 -10.58 -4.33
C GLU A 48 8.31 -10.70 -3.03
N SER A 49 9.45 -10.02 -2.96
CA SER A 49 10.29 -9.92 -1.77
C SER A 49 10.11 -8.61 -1.02
N ALA A 50 9.06 -7.83 -1.36
CA ALA A 50 8.79 -6.56 -0.72
C ALA A 50 8.51 -6.74 0.78
N ARG A 51 8.93 -5.74 1.54
CA ARG A 51 8.66 -5.62 2.96
C ARG A 51 7.53 -4.63 3.18
N LEU A 52 6.79 -4.85 4.26
CA LEU A 52 5.67 -4.03 4.68
C LEU A 52 6.08 -3.17 5.88
N ALA A 53 5.76 -1.88 5.83
CA ALA A 53 5.79 -0.97 6.97
C ALA A 53 4.37 -0.45 7.24
N ILE A 54 3.96 -0.46 8.51
CA ILE A 54 2.66 0.05 8.95
C ILE A 54 2.92 1.15 9.98
N ASP A 55 2.20 2.27 9.86
CA ASP A 55 2.22 3.31 10.90
C ASP A 55 1.48 2.79 12.15
N PRO A 56 2.14 2.65 13.32
CA PRO A 56 1.53 2.14 14.54
C PRO A 56 0.41 3.03 15.09
N HIS A 57 0.28 4.27 14.60
CA HIS A 57 -0.79 5.19 14.97
C HIS A 57 -1.97 5.18 13.98
N SER A 58 -1.86 4.41 12.89
CA SER A 58 -2.93 4.28 11.90
C SER A 58 -3.96 3.23 12.28
N GLY A 59 -5.11 3.25 11.60
CA GLY A 59 -6.14 2.22 11.72
C GLY A 59 -5.68 0.84 11.23
N SER A 60 -6.58 -0.13 11.28
CA SER A 60 -6.28 -1.50 10.83
C SER A 60 -6.06 -1.55 9.32
N VAL A 61 -4.92 -2.10 8.88
CA VAL A 61 -4.62 -2.34 7.46
C VAL A 61 -5.19 -3.70 7.05
N PRO A 62 -6.19 -3.78 6.15
CA PRO A 62 -6.70 -5.05 5.66
C PRO A 62 -5.65 -5.82 4.86
N LEU A 63 -5.54 -7.14 5.03
CA LEU A 63 -4.60 -7.96 4.28
C LEU A 63 -4.80 -7.84 2.76
N ALA A 64 -6.05 -7.81 2.30
CA ALA A 64 -6.39 -7.64 0.89
C ALA A 64 -5.85 -6.32 0.29
N ALA A 65 -5.67 -5.27 1.11
CA ALA A 65 -5.09 -4.00 0.65
C ALA A 65 -3.59 -4.15 0.40
N VAL A 66 -2.91 -4.94 1.25
CA VAL A 66 -1.48 -5.25 1.09
C VAL A 66 -1.26 -6.14 -0.12
N GLU A 67 -2.06 -7.19 -0.30
CA GLU A 67 -1.99 -8.08 -1.47
C GLU A 67 -2.19 -7.30 -2.77
N TRP A 68 -3.23 -6.45 -2.82
CA TRP A 68 -3.47 -5.57 -3.97
C TRP A 68 -2.29 -4.62 -4.22
N ALA A 69 -1.69 -4.04 -3.17
CA ALA A 69 -0.58 -3.11 -3.31
C ALA A 69 0.68 -3.76 -3.90
N VAL A 70 0.97 -5.01 -3.54
CA VAL A 70 2.10 -5.77 -4.11
C VAL A 70 1.85 -6.06 -5.59
N GLU A 71 0.63 -6.46 -5.96
CA GLU A 71 0.26 -6.67 -7.36
C GLU A 71 0.32 -5.37 -8.17
N PHE A 72 -0.16 -4.26 -7.60
CA PHE A 72 -0.04 -2.92 -8.19
C PHE A 72 1.44 -2.58 -8.44
N ALA A 73 2.31 -2.74 -7.45
CA ALA A 73 3.72 -2.43 -7.63
C ALA A 73 4.36 -3.31 -8.71
N ARG A 74 4.04 -4.61 -8.77
CA ARG A 74 4.51 -5.52 -9.84
C ARG A 74 4.09 -5.08 -11.24
N GLU A 75 2.89 -4.53 -11.39
CA GLU A 75 2.37 -4.11 -12.70
C GLU A 75 2.88 -2.74 -13.14
N TYR A 76 3.20 -1.84 -12.20
CA TYR A 76 3.43 -0.43 -12.50
C TYR A 76 4.81 0.12 -12.10
N LEU A 77 5.66 -0.63 -11.36
CA LEU A 77 6.98 -0.21 -10.87
C LEU A 77 8.07 -1.30 -11.03
#